data_AF-A0A933GJH9-F1
#
_entry.id   AF-A0A933GJH9-F1
#
_cell.length_a   1.000
_cell.length_b   1.000
_cell.length_c   1.000
_cell.angle_alpha   90.00
_cell.angle_beta   90.00
_cell.angle_gamma   90.00
#
_symmetry.space_group_name_H-M   'P 1'
#
loop_
_entity.id
_entity.type
_entity.pdbx_description
1 polymer ?
#
loop_
_entity_poly.entity_id
_entity_poly.type
_entity_poly.pdbx_seq_one_letter_code
_entity_poly.pdbx_strand_id
1 'polypeptide(L)'
;MLTSEEKTARLRALYDLSRGSEEFDDGVSFQEEMEALIVGHWAILAYDDMDDLALSFHLDAHPIAVAKLTRFLVEQDVRFVLYEAFTINEKDEIVFESDFPAQG
;
A
#
# COMPACT_ATOMS: atom_id res chain seq x y z
N MET A 1 -6.19 -10.10 15.80
CA MET A 1 -6.51 -10.85 14.58
C MET A 1 -7.84 -10.32 14.08
N LEU A 2 -7.76 -9.36 13.17
CA LEU A 2 -8.91 -8.85 12.42
C LEU A 2 -9.39 -9.95 11.48
N THR A 3 -10.70 -10.02 11.29
CA THR A 3 -11.29 -10.83 10.22
C THR A 3 -11.03 -10.18 8.86
N SER A 4 -11.05 -10.97 7.78
CA SER A 4 -11.00 -10.45 6.40
C SER A 4 -12.09 -9.41 6.14
N GLU A 5 -13.29 -9.58 6.70
CA GLU A 5 -14.37 -8.61 6.58
C GLU A 5 -14.00 -7.27 7.24
N GLU A 6 -13.38 -7.30 8.43
CA GLU A 6 -12.89 -6.10 9.11
C GLU A 6 -11.73 -5.43 8.36
N LYS A 7 -10.77 -6.20 7.84
CA LYS A 7 -9.66 -5.71 7.02
C LYS A 7 -10.19 -5.00 5.77
N THR A 8 -11.08 -5.66 5.05
CA THR A 8 -11.78 -5.12 3.87
C THR A 8 -12.58 -3.88 4.20
N ALA A 9 -13.33 -3.84 5.31
CA ALA A 9 -14.11 -2.67 5.71
C ALA A 9 -13.22 -1.46 5.99
N ARG A 10 -12.06 -1.66 6.65
CA ARG A 10 -11.09 -0.59 6.91
C ARG A 10 -10.42 -0.08 5.64
N LEU A 11 -10.06 -0.97 4.72
CA LEU A 11 -9.52 -0.58 3.41
C LEU A 11 -10.57 0.18 2.58
N ARG A 12 -11.84 -0.23 2.62
CA ARG A 12 -12.92 0.54 1.99
C ARG A 12 -13.05 1.94 2.58
N ALA A 13 -12.93 2.08 3.91
CA ALA A 13 -12.94 3.40 4.54
C ALA A 13 -11.77 4.28 4.05
N LEU A 14 -10.57 3.73 3.90
CA LEU A 14 -9.42 4.44 3.33
C LEU A 14 -9.64 4.81 1.86
N TYR A 15 -10.23 3.92 1.07
CA TYR A 15 -10.61 4.19 -0.32
C TYR A 15 -11.63 5.32 -0.43
N ASP A 16 -12.61 5.37 0.46
CA ASP A 16 -13.60 6.44 0.46
C ASP A 16 -12.96 7.78 0.87
N LEU A 17 -12.01 7.76 1.82
CA LEU A 17 -11.23 8.93 2.22
C LEU A 17 -10.33 9.46 1.08
N SER A 18 -9.79 8.57 0.24
CA SER A 18 -8.87 8.96 -0.84
C SER A 18 -9.55 9.73 -1.97
N ARG A 19 -10.87 9.60 -2.16
CA ARG A 19 -11.61 10.20 -3.28
C ARG A 19 -11.63 11.72 -3.33
N GLY A 20 -11.19 12.40 -2.27
CA GLY A 20 -11.12 13.86 -2.19
C GLY A 20 -9.72 14.41 -1.92
N SER A 21 -8.67 13.59 -2.00
CA SER A 21 -7.31 13.96 -1.62
C SER A 21 -6.37 13.97 -2.82
N GLU A 22 -5.65 15.08 -2.99
CA GLU A 22 -4.65 15.28 -4.04
C GLU A 22 -3.49 14.27 -3.94
N GLU A 23 -3.25 13.72 -2.75
CA GLU A 23 -2.25 12.68 -2.52
C GLU A 23 -2.58 11.34 -3.22
N PHE A 24 -3.82 11.18 -3.69
CA PHE A 24 -4.30 10.01 -4.41
C PHE A 24 -4.73 10.31 -5.85
N ASP A 25 -4.29 11.44 -6.42
CA ASP A 25 -4.63 11.87 -7.79
C ASP A 25 -4.23 10.85 -8.87
N ASP A 26 -3.21 10.02 -8.59
CA ASP A 26 -2.80 8.90 -9.48
C ASP A 26 -3.86 7.77 -9.54
N GLY A 27 -4.94 7.89 -8.78
CA GLY A 27 -6.04 6.95 -8.69
C GLY A 27 -5.80 5.89 -7.61
N VAL A 28 -6.87 5.50 -6.92
CA VAL A 28 -6.86 4.35 -6.00
C VAL A 28 -7.78 3.30 -6.56
N SER A 29 -7.37 2.05 -6.47
CA SER A 29 -8.22 0.90 -6.76
C SER A 29 -8.20 -0.07 -5.59
N PHE A 30 -9.33 -0.72 -5.36
CA PHE A 30 -9.45 -1.76 -4.35
C PHE A 30 -9.41 -3.12 -5.04
N GLN A 31 -8.44 -3.96 -4.64
CA GLN A 31 -8.25 -5.31 -5.14
C GLN A 31 -8.81 -6.30 -4.12
N GLU A 32 -10.04 -6.74 -4.32
CA GLU A 32 -10.76 -7.60 -3.37
C GLU A 32 -10.05 -8.94 -3.17
N GLU A 33 -9.48 -9.53 -4.22
CA GLU A 33 -8.78 -10.82 -4.15
C GLU A 33 -7.49 -10.76 -3.33
N MET A 34 -6.85 -9.59 -3.30
CA MET A 34 -5.62 -9.36 -2.55
C MET A 34 -5.87 -8.73 -1.17
N GLU A 35 -7.13 -8.40 -0.85
CA GLU A 35 -7.49 -7.57 0.30
C GLU A 35 -6.58 -6.33 0.41
N ALA A 36 -6.42 -5.59 -0.69
CA ALA A 36 -5.44 -4.50 -0.80
C ALA A 36 -5.99 -3.25 -1.51
N LEU A 37 -5.43 -2.11 -1.16
CA LEU A 37 -5.55 -0.87 -1.93
C LEU A 37 -4.30 -0.65 -2.76
N ILE A 38 -4.49 -0.33 -4.03
CA ILE A 38 -3.42 0.03 -4.95
C ILE A 38 -3.54 1.52 -5.23
N VAL A 39 -2.46 2.26 -4.97
CA VAL A 39 -2.34 3.69 -5.26
C VAL A 39 -1.48 3.85 -6.51
N GLY A 40 -2.11 4.33 -7.58
CA GLY A 40 -1.52 4.40 -8.91
C GLY A 40 -0.95 3.05 -9.34
N HIS A 41 0.33 3.05 -9.70
CA HIS A 41 1.11 1.86 -10.04
C HIS A 41 2.31 1.67 -9.09
N TRP A 42 2.34 2.41 -7.98
CA TRP A 42 3.57 2.59 -7.19
C TRP A 42 3.40 2.32 -5.69
N ALA A 43 2.18 2.19 -5.16
CA ALA A 43 1.97 1.88 -3.74
C ALA A 43 0.89 0.82 -3.51
N ILE A 44 1.07 0.02 -2.48
CA ILE A 44 0.14 -1.00 -2.02
C ILE A 44 -0.08 -0.80 -0.52
N LEU A 45 -1.34 -0.78 -0.11
CA LEU A 45 -1.73 -0.86 1.30
C LEU A 45 -2.50 -2.15 1.54
N ALA A 46 -2.01 -2.98 2.46
CA ALA A 46 -2.65 -4.23 2.84
C ALA A 46 -2.42 -4.48 4.34
N TYR A 47 -3.26 -5.31 4.95
CA TYR A 47 -3.06 -5.72 6.34
C TYR A 47 -2.18 -6.96 6.40
N ASP A 48 -1.09 -6.89 7.17
CA ASP A 48 -0.22 -8.03 7.38
C ASP A 48 -0.80 -9.05 8.39
N ASP A 49 -0.01 -10.07 8.70
CA ASP A 49 -0.38 -11.12 9.67
C ASP A 49 -0.48 -10.61 11.11
N MET A 50 0.07 -9.42 11.40
CA MET A 50 -0.01 -8.77 12.71
C MET A 50 -1.20 -7.78 12.79
N ASP A 51 -2.02 -7.69 11.75
CA ASP A 51 -3.10 -6.71 11.58
C ASP A 51 -2.60 -5.25 11.50
N ASP A 52 -1.33 -5.04 11.18
CA ASP A 52 -0.80 -3.73 10.88
C ASP A 52 -1.08 -3.38 9.41
N LEU A 53 -1.45 -2.13 9.14
CA LEU A 53 -1.58 -1.65 7.77
C LEU A 53 -0.16 -1.46 7.21
N ALA A 54 0.28 -2.38 6.38
CA ALA A 54 1.55 -2.30 5.69
C ALA A 54 1.43 -1.40 4.46
N LEU A 55 2.35 -0.44 4.35
CA LEU A 55 2.56 0.36 3.15
C LEU A 55 3.85 -0.12 2.47
N SER A 56 3.69 -0.64 1.26
CA SER A 56 4.79 -1.02 0.37
C SER A 56 4.78 -0.11 -0.86
N PHE A 57 5.95 0.21 -1.39
CA PHE A 57 6.08 1.08 -2.57
C PHE A 57 7.02 0.51 -3.61
N HIS A 58 6.77 0.80 -4.88
CA HIS A 58 7.62 0.39 -5.98
C HIS A 58 8.98 1.10 -5.89
N LEU A 59 10.09 0.44 -6.20
CA LEU A 59 11.43 1.02 -6.13
C LEU A 59 11.59 2.29 -6.99
N ASP A 60 10.93 2.33 -8.13
CA ASP A 60 10.90 3.51 -9.02
C ASP A 60 9.88 4.58 -8.59
N ALA A 61 9.21 4.42 -7.45
CA ALA A 61 8.24 5.39 -6.95
C ALA A 61 8.91 6.74 -6.66
N HIS A 62 8.22 7.83 -7.03
CA HIS A 62 8.74 9.17 -6.79
C HIS A 62 8.76 9.45 -5.26
N PRO A 63 9.92 9.83 -4.65
CA PRO A 63 10.02 10.02 -3.19
C PRO A 63 9.00 11.01 -2.60
N ILE A 64 8.67 12.05 -3.37
CA ILE A 64 7.62 13.02 -2.99
C ILE A 64 6.24 12.37 -2.89
N ALA A 65 5.90 11.41 -3.75
CA ALA A 65 4.59 10.74 -3.72
C ALA A 65 4.45 9.87 -2.47
N VAL A 66 5.50 9.11 -2.13
CA VAL A 66 5.57 8.32 -0.88
C VAL A 66 5.45 9.23 0.34
N ALA A 67 6.18 10.36 0.36
CA ALA A 67 6.10 11.33 1.47
C ALA A 67 4.71 11.96 1.62
N LYS A 68 4.03 12.23 0.50
CA LYS A 68 2.66 12.74 0.48
C LYS A 68 1.66 11.73 1.04
N LEU A 69 1.69 10.50 0.55
CA LEU A 69 0.80 9.43 1.02
C LEU A 69 1.00 9.13 2.51
N THR A 70 2.25 9.01 2.96
CA THR A 70 2.55 8.80 4.38
C THR A 70 2.06 9.96 5.25
N ARG A 71 2.24 11.21 4.80
CA ARG A 71 1.68 12.38 5.49
C ARG A 71 0.17 12.30 5.60
N PHE A 72 -0.52 11.97 4.50
CA PHE A 72 -1.98 11.82 4.50
C PHE A 72 -2.44 10.80 5.55
N LEU A 73 -1.82 9.61 5.60
CA LEU A 73 -2.18 8.57 6.57
C LEU A 73 -2.01 9.06 8.01
N VAL A 74 -0.90 9.75 8.30
CA VAL A 74 -0.67 10.36 9.62
C VAL A 74 -1.72 11.41 9.96
N GLU A 75 -2.07 12.29 9.01
CA GLU A 75 -3.07 13.35 9.21
C GLU A 75 -4.49 12.79 9.46
N GLN A 76 -4.80 11.61 8.93
CA GLN A 76 -6.05 10.89 9.17
C GLN A 76 -6.02 9.97 10.41
N ASP A 77 -4.97 10.02 11.23
CA ASP A 77 -4.74 9.13 12.39
C ASP A 77 -4.76 7.63 12.02
N VAL A 78 -4.33 7.31 10.79
CA VAL A 78 -4.21 5.95 10.30
C VAL A 78 -2.81 5.45 10.67
N ARG A 79 -2.75 4.45 11.54
CA ARG A 79 -1.50 3.76 11.86
C ARG A 79 -1.12 2.84 10.71
N PHE A 80 0.15 2.92 10.32
CA PHE A 80 0.73 2.05 9.32
C PHE A 80 2.18 1.72 9.68
N VAL A 81 2.67 0.64 9.08
CA VAL A 81 4.07 0.27 9.09
C VAL A 81 4.61 0.41 7.67
N LEU A 82 5.81 0.99 7.54
CA LEU A 82 6.52 0.96 6.27
C LEU A 82 7.14 -0.42 6.12
N TYR A 83 6.68 -1.15 5.12
CA TYR A 83 7.34 -2.36 4.68
C TYR A 83 8.40 -2.02 3.63
N GLU A 84 9.07 -3.06 3.18
CA GLU A 84 10.04 -2.99 2.10
C GLU A 84 9.46 -2.51 0.77
N ALA A 85 10.36 -2.00 -0.07
CA ALA A 85 10.02 -1.67 -1.43
C ALA A 85 9.85 -2.95 -2.26
N PHE A 86 9.08 -2.84 -3.33
CA PHE A 86 8.87 -3.92 -4.28
C PHE A 86 9.25 -3.48 -5.69
N THR A 87 9.39 -4.46 -6.59
CA THR A 87 9.48 -4.25 -8.03
C THR A 87 8.47 -5.15 -8.74
N ILE A 88 8.20 -4.88 -10.01
CA ILE A 88 7.39 -5.73 -10.86
C ILE A 88 8.34 -6.49 -11.80
N ASN A 89 8.28 -7.82 -11.76
CA ASN A 89 9.15 -8.65 -12.61
C ASN A 89 8.62 -8.74 -14.06
N GLU A 90 9.34 -9.45 -14.93
CA GLU A 90 8.99 -9.62 -16.35
C GLU A 90 7.64 -10.35 -16.61
N LYS A 91 7.02 -10.92 -15.56
CA LYS A 91 5.74 -11.61 -15.61
C LYS A 91 4.59 -10.80 -15.00
N ASP A 92 4.82 -9.51 -14.74
CA ASP A 92 3.88 -8.62 -14.06
C ASP A 92 3.56 -9.05 -12.61
N GLU A 93 4.48 -9.76 -11.95
CA GLU A 93 4.32 -10.18 -10.54
C GLU A 93 5.07 -9.21 -9.61
N ILE A 94 4.45 -8.88 -8.46
CA ILE A 94 5.08 -8.11 -7.38
C ILE A 94 6.14 -8.99 -6.71
N VAL A 95 7.37 -8.47 -6.62
CA VAL A 95 8.50 -9.11 -5.93
C VAL A 95 9.07 -8.12 -4.93
N PHE A 96 9.20 -8.54 -3.67
CA PHE A 96 9.73 -7.69 -2.60
C PHE A 96 11.26 -7.76 -2.54
N GLU A 97 11.92 -6.70 -2.05
CA GLU A 97 13.39 -6.66 -1.99
C GLU A 97 14.00 -7.83 -1.18
N SER A 98 13.32 -8.30 -0.14
CA SER A 98 13.72 -9.41 0.72
C SER A 98 13.63 -10.78 0.05
N ASP A 99 12.84 -10.91 -1.02
CA ASP A 99 12.74 -12.14 -1.82
C ASP A 99 13.95 -12.31 -2.75
N PHE A 100 14.72 -11.25 -3.00
CA PHE A 100 15.97 -11.38 -3.73
C PHE A 100 17.03 -12.00 -2.81
N PRO A 101 17.66 -13.12 -3.21
CA PRO A 101 18.80 -13.64 -2.48
C PRO A 101 19.85 -12.55 -2.42
N ALA A 102 20.30 -12.20 -1.21
CA ALA A 102 21.36 -11.23 -0.99
C ALA A 102 22.53 -11.57 -1.94
N GLN A 103 22.74 -10.74 -2.95
CA GLN A 103 23.81 -10.96 -3.91
C GLN A 103 25.13 -10.73 -3.17
N GLY A 104 25.76 -11.83 -2.78
CA GLY A 104 27.11 -11.88 -2.19
C GLY A 104 28.20 -11.78 -3.24
#